data_AF-A0A2E7QUP7-F1
#
_entry.id   AF-A0A2E7QUP7-F1
#
_cell.length_a   1.000
_cell.length_b   1.000
_cell.length_c   1.000
_cell.angle_alpha   90.00
_cell.angle_beta   90.00
_cell.angle_gamma   90.00
#
_symmetry.space_group_name_H-M   'P 1'
#
loop_
_entity.id
_entity.type
_entity.pdbx_description
1 polymer ?
#
loop_
_entity_poly.entity_id
_entity_poly.type
_entity_poly.pdbx_seq_one_letter_code
_entity_poly.pdbx_strand_id
1 'polypeptide(L)'
;MSTSKMRHSVDSSDIALFGQLDMVYNQLRFVEAEQNNTQFACKSSGRCCKIGLRVHMFECANIAYNIRQQYYLIMEDKGKETADKYMNATVDRLVDAMFDKDWTDDGKTTRFCAFYDNGCTVYGYRPMVCRAFGTVTHVDDYCPRERNEHGHIDYYSGSPIEEAIKSFQGLMQRYAASKDSGDNYDMVIYMPLGVLSFLLPDEQLGELYQKTDSKFWMSAEGWFNYRVHFTKLYGYDKEVLAQAAKDAGHDIVFDDVEDETLVEIER
;
A
#
# COMPACT_ATOMS: atom_id res chain seq x y z
N MET A 1 20.02 -20.82 -14.03
CA MET A 1 18.61 -20.40 -13.92
C MET A 1 18.13 -20.80 -12.54
N SER A 2 18.08 -19.86 -11.60
CA SER A 2 17.64 -20.11 -10.23
C SER A 2 16.12 -20.23 -10.24
N THR A 3 15.60 -21.39 -9.84
CA THR A 3 14.17 -21.62 -9.70
C THR A 3 13.69 -20.87 -8.46
N SER A 4 13.08 -19.72 -8.71
CA SER A 4 12.26 -18.90 -7.82
C SER A 4 11.50 -19.70 -6.76
N LYS A 5 11.91 -19.58 -5.48
CA LYS A 5 11.02 -19.73 -4.33
C LYS A 5 10.28 -18.39 -4.18
N MET A 6 9.08 -18.25 -4.70
CA MET A 6 8.27 -17.03 -4.53
C MET A 6 6.93 -17.30 -3.86
N ARG A 7 6.83 -18.38 -3.07
CA ARG A 7 5.68 -18.55 -2.20
C ARG A 7 5.99 -17.90 -0.87
N HIS A 8 5.70 -16.61 -0.79
CA HIS A 8 5.75 -15.91 0.47
C HIS A 8 4.69 -16.49 1.43
N SER A 9 5.02 -16.54 2.71
CA SER A 9 4.13 -17.03 3.75
C SER A 9 4.04 -16.05 4.89
N VAL A 10 2.88 -16.06 5.54
CA VAL A 10 2.62 -15.29 6.75
C VAL A 10 2.84 -16.22 7.94
N ASP A 11 3.70 -15.81 8.86
CA ASP A 11 3.96 -16.51 10.11
C ASP A 11 3.35 -15.80 11.33
N SER A 12 3.52 -16.37 12.52
CA SER A 12 2.94 -15.83 13.75
C SER A 12 3.54 -14.49 14.17
N SER A 13 4.81 -14.21 13.83
CA SER A 13 5.45 -12.93 14.14
C SER A 13 4.87 -11.79 13.29
N ASP A 14 4.49 -12.10 12.05
CA ASP A 14 3.80 -11.16 11.16
C ASP A 14 2.45 -10.72 11.74
N ILE A 15 1.69 -11.66 12.32
CA ILE A 15 0.36 -11.38 12.89
C ILE A 15 0.45 -10.34 14.01
N ALA A 16 1.50 -10.40 14.85
CA ALA A 16 1.72 -9.41 15.89
C ALA A 16 2.02 -8.02 15.31
N LEU A 17 2.73 -7.95 14.18
CA LEU A 17 2.97 -6.69 13.46
C LEU A 17 1.69 -6.17 12.77
N PHE A 18 0.84 -7.05 12.24
CA PHE A 18 -0.44 -6.68 11.65
C PHE A 18 -1.40 -6.07 12.68
N GLY A 19 -1.41 -6.59 13.91
CA GLY A 19 -2.16 -5.99 15.01
C GLY A 19 -1.71 -4.56 15.33
N GLN A 20 -0.40 -4.32 15.36
CA GLN A 20 0.16 -2.97 15.55
C GLN A 20 -0.13 -2.06 14.35
N LEU A 21 -0.11 -2.59 13.13
CA LEU A 21 -0.50 -1.87 11.93
C LEU A 21 -1.97 -1.42 12.00
N ASP A 22 -2.88 -2.26 12.50
CA ASP A 22 -4.28 -1.86 12.66
C ASP A 22 -4.45 -0.74 13.68
N MET A 23 -3.61 -0.67 14.73
CA MET A 23 -3.60 0.49 15.64
C MET A 23 -3.22 1.79 14.92
N VAL A 24 -2.20 1.75 14.06
CA VAL A 24 -1.82 2.91 13.23
C VAL A 24 -2.96 3.28 12.26
N TYR A 25 -3.58 2.27 11.63
CA TYR A 25 -4.74 2.51 10.76
C TYR A 25 -5.94 3.09 11.52
N ASN A 26 -6.19 2.67 12.76
CA ASN A 26 -7.27 3.19 13.60
C ASN A 26 -7.08 4.68 13.90
N GLN A 27 -5.84 5.13 14.11
CA GLN A 27 -5.56 6.55 14.25
C GLN A 27 -5.95 7.33 12.98
N LEU A 28 -5.61 6.83 11.79
CA LEU A 28 -6.01 7.49 10.54
C LEU A 28 -7.51 7.39 10.27
N ARG A 29 -8.18 6.31 10.67
CA ARG A 29 -9.65 6.21 10.61
C ARG A 29 -10.32 7.29 11.46
N PHE A 30 -9.78 7.57 12.65
CA PHE A 30 -10.28 8.65 13.50
C PHE A 30 -10.09 10.02 12.84
N VAL A 31 -8.90 10.28 12.28
CA VAL A 31 -8.63 11.51 11.52
C VAL A 31 -9.59 11.67 10.33
N GLU A 32 -9.80 10.61 9.55
CA GLU A 32 -10.77 10.61 8.43
C GLU A 32 -12.19 10.92 8.92
N ALA A 33 -12.61 10.33 10.05
CA ALA A 33 -13.93 10.55 10.62
C ALA A 33 -14.12 12.00 11.06
N GLU A 34 -13.15 12.59 11.76
CA GLU A 34 -13.19 14.00 12.17
C GLU A 34 -13.25 14.93 10.94
N GLN A 35 -12.47 14.65 9.92
CA GLN A 35 -12.49 15.43 8.70
C GLN A 35 -13.83 15.36 7.96
N ASN A 36 -14.49 14.19 7.98
CA ASN A 36 -15.81 14.03 7.38
C ASN A 36 -16.91 14.82 8.11
N ASN A 37 -16.67 15.33 9.31
CA ASN A 37 -17.57 16.24 10.02
C ASN A 37 -17.40 17.71 9.57
N THR A 38 -16.44 18.00 8.69
CA THR A 38 -16.15 19.34 8.16
C THR A 38 -16.65 19.49 6.72
N GLN A 39 -16.60 20.72 6.19
CA GLN A 39 -16.88 20.98 4.77
C GLN A 39 -15.92 20.27 3.79
N PHE A 40 -14.78 19.76 4.30
CA PHE A 40 -13.76 19.06 3.52
C PHE A 40 -13.99 17.54 3.40
N ALA A 41 -15.17 17.06 3.80
CA ALA A 41 -15.60 15.68 3.63
C ALA A 41 -15.51 15.21 2.16
N CYS A 42 -15.36 13.89 1.97
CA CYS A 42 -15.33 13.28 0.63
C CYS A 42 -16.66 13.50 -0.12
N LYS A 43 -16.61 14.11 -1.32
CA LYS A 43 -17.81 14.47 -2.10
C LYS A 43 -18.28 13.41 -3.13
N SER A 44 -17.48 12.39 -3.44
CA SER A 44 -17.73 11.47 -4.57
C SER A 44 -17.76 9.97 -4.23
N SER A 45 -18.13 9.64 -2.98
CA SER A 45 -18.42 8.26 -2.54
C SER A 45 -17.33 7.21 -2.85
N GLY A 46 -16.06 7.62 -3.02
CA GLY A 46 -14.94 6.67 -3.21
C GLY A 46 -14.62 6.25 -4.63
N ARG A 47 -15.13 6.94 -5.64
CA ARG A 47 -14.70 6.75 -7.05
C ARG A 47 -13.29 7.26 -7.35
N CYS A 48 -12.54 7.66 -6.32
CA CYS A 48 -11.17 8.18 -6.41
C CYS A 48 -10.09 7.10 -6.51
N CYS A 49 -10.42 5.83 -6.25
CA CYS A 49 -9.42 4.76 -6.15
C CYS A 49 -9.06 4.18 -7.50
N LYS A 50 -8.52 5.04 -8.35
CA LYS A 50 -7.88 4.68 -9.61
C LYS A 50 -6.37 4.70 -9.44
N ILE A 51 -5.88 3.87 -8.52
CA ILE A 51 -4.46 3.92 -8.14
C ILE A 51 -3.86 2.54 -8.30
N GLY A 52 -2.85 2.44 -9.18
CA GLY A 52 -1.99 1.28 -9.28
C GLY A 52 -0.83 1.48 -8.33
N LEU A 53 -1.03 1.10 -7.08
CA LEU A 53 -0.11 1.43 -6.00
C LEU A 53 1.11 0.53 -6.02
N ARG A 54 2.28 1.12 -5.76
CA ARG A 54 3.43 0.40 -5.26
C ARG A 54 3.40 0.44 -3.72
N VAL A 55 3.39 -0.73 -3.09
CA VAL A 55 3.39 -0.84 -1.62
C VAL A 55 4.45 -1.80 -1.13
N HIS A 56 4.86 -1.62 0.11
CA HIS A 56 5.81 -2.52 0.74
C HIS A 56 5.20 -3.91 0.94
N MET A 57 6.01 -4.97 0.82
CA MET A 57 5.60 -6.36 1.01
C MET A 57 4.92 -6.63 2.36
N PHE A 58 5.24 -5.85 3.39
CA PHE A 58 4.53 -5.87 4.69
C PHE A 58 3.02 -5.64 4.55
N GLU A 59 2.62 -4.62 3.78
CA GLU A 59 1.20 -4.33 3.55
C GLU A 59 0.57 -5.41 2.67
N CYS A 60 1.28 -5.90 1.65
CA CYS A 60 0.83 -7.01 0.81
C CYS A 60 0.54 -8.27 1.63
N ALA A 61 1.43 -8.61 2.57
CA ALA A 61 1.28 -9.73 3.48
C ALA A 61 0.05 -9.57 4.38
N ASN A 62 -0.16 -8.39 4.95
CA ASN A 62 -1.33 -8.07 5.75
C ASN A 62 -2.63 -8.18 4.93
N ILE A 63 -2.64 -7.67 3.69
CA ILE A 63 -3.78 -7.78 2.77
C ILE A 63 -4.09 -9.26 2.48
N ALA A 64 -3.08 -10.04 2.08
CA ALA A 64 -3.24 -11.46 1.78
C ALA A 64 -3.72 -12.26 3.00
N TYR A 65 -3.24 -11.93 4.20
CA TYR A 65 -3.71 -12.51 5.45
C TYR A 65 -5.21 -12.23 5.67
N ASN A 66 -5.65 -10.99 5.54
CA ASN A 66 -7.05 -10.63 5.75
C ASN A 66 -7.97 -11.22 4.65
N ILE A 67 -7.50 -11.38 3.41
CA ILE A 67 -8.25 -12.10 2.35
C ILE A 67 -8.49 -13.56 2.75
N ARG A 68 -7.47 -14.22 3.32
CA ARG A 68 -7.61 -15.60 3.81
C ARG A 68 -8.51 -15.71 5.03
N GLN A 69 -8.44 -14.77 5.96
CA GLN A 69 -9.38 -14.74 7.10
C GLN A 69 -10.81 -14.64 6.59
N GLN A 70 -11.08 -13.74 5.64
CA GLN A 70 -12.40 -13.60 5.03
C GLN A 70 -12.87 -14.87 4.32
N TYR A 71 -11.96 -15.56 3.61
CA TYR A 71 -12.26 -16.86 3.01
C TYR A 71 -12.75 -17.88 4.04
N TYR A 72 -12.06 -18.02 5.17
CA TYR A 72 -12.44 -18.98 6.20
C TYR A 72 -13.76 -18.61 6.89
N LEU A 73 -14.00 -17.32 7.14
CA LEU A 73 -15.29 -16.85 7.68
C LEU A 73 -16.45 -17.14 6.71
N ILE A 74 -16.26 -16.92 5.41
CA ILE A 74 -17.27 -17.26 4.39
C ILE A 74 -17.46 -18.78 4.30
N MET A 75 -16.38 -19.56 4.43
CA MET A 75 -16.46 -21.02 4.39
C MET A 75 -17.28 -21.56 5.58
N GLU A 76 -17.07 -20.99 6.77
CA GLU A 76 -17.81 -21.33 7.99
C GLU A 76 -19.31 -20.98 7.86
N ASP A 77 -19.62 -19.78 7.36
CA ASP A 77 -20.99 -19.26 7.27
C ASP A 77 -21.79 -19.83 6.07
N LYS A 78 -21.15 -19.94 4.90
CA LYS A 78 -21.81 -20.19 3.59
C LYS A 78 -21.28 -21.40 2.82
N GLY A 79 -20.36 -22.15 3.42
CA GLY A 79 -19.76 -23.35 2.83
C GLY A 79 -18.63 -23.07 1.83
N LYS A 80 -17.87 -24.13 1.54
CA LYS A 80 -16.63 -24.09 0.74
C LYS A 80 -16.83 -23.54 -0.67
N GLU A 81 -17.91 -23.90 -1.36
CA GLU A 81 -18.14 -23.43 -2.73
C GLU A 81 -18.24 -21.89 -2.82
N THR A 82 -18.92 -21.28 -1.86
CA THR A 82 -19.05 -19.82 -1.79
C THR A 82 -17.72 -19.16 -1.47
N ALA A 83 -16.95 -19.75 -0.55
CA ALA A 83 -15.62 -19.27 -0.20
C ALA A 83 -14.65 -19.36 -1.38
N ASP A 84 -14.65 -20.48 -2.12
CA ASP A 84 -13.82 -20.70 -3.30
C ASP A 84 -14.16 -19.67 -4.40
N LYS A 85 -15.45 -19.39 -4.64
CA LYS A 85 -15.88 -18.33 -5.59
C LYS A 85 -15.35 -16.95 -5.18
N TYR A 86 -15.38 -16.63 -3.89
CA TYR A 86 -14.83 -15.37 -3.37
C TYR A 86 -13.31 -15.27 -3.59
N MET A 87 -12.56 -16.33 -3.26
CA MET A 87 -11.10 -16.33 -3.45
C MET A 87 -10.74 -16.24 -4.94
N ASN A 88 -11.37 -17.05 -5.79
CA ASN A 88 -11.11 -17.05 -7.23
C ASN A 88 -11.40 -15.68 -7.84
N ALA A 89 -12.56 -15.07 -7.54
CA ALA A 89 -12.88 -13.73 -8.03
C ALA A 89 -11.90 -12.65 -7.53
N THR A 90 -11.34 -12.82 -6.33
CA THR A 90 -10.32 -11.91 -5.79
C THR A 90 -8.99 -12.07 -6.50
N VAL A 91 -8.53 -13.31 -6.71
CA VAL A 91 -7.33 -13.63 -7.49
C VAL A 91 -7.47 -13.15 -8.93
N ASP A 92 -8.60 -13.42 -9.59
CA ASP A 92 -8.86 -13.02 -10.98
C ASP A 92 -8.74 -11.50 -11.15
N ARG A 93 -9.29 -10.71 -10.23
CA ARG A 93 -9.15 -9.23 -10.26
C ARG A 93 -7.70 -8.78 -10.11
N LEU A 94 -6.91 -9.45 -9.26
CA LEU A 94 -5.50 -9.12 -9.08
C LEU A 94 -4.68 -9.51 -10.31
N VAL A 95 -4.95 -10.67 -10.90
CA VAL A 95 -4.30 -11.13 -12.14
C VAL A 95 -4.65 -10.19 -13.30
N ASP A 96 -5.91 -9.82 -13.46
CA ASP A 96 -6.36 -8.88 -14.49
C ASP A 96 -5.73 -7.49 -14.34
N ALA A 97 -5.46 -7.04 -13.10
CA ALA A 97 -4.72 -5.80 -12.85
C ALA A 97 -3.24 -5.84 -13.32
N MET A 98 -2.66 -7.03 -13.52
CA MET A 98 -1.32 -7.22 -14.10
C MET A 98 -1.29 -7.05 -15.63
N PHE A 99 -2.45 -6.84 -16.26
CA PHE A 99 -2.57 -6.54 -17.69
C PHE A 99 -2.94 -5.07 -17.96
N ASP A 100 -2.82 -4.20 -16.97
CA ASP A 100 -3.15 -2.78 -17.09
C ASP A 100 -2.19 -2.01 -18.03
N LYS A 101 -2.67 -1.73 -19.25
CA LYS A 101 -1.90 -1.01 -20.25
C LYS A 101 -1.67 0.46 -19.86
N ASP A 102 -2.61 1.05 -19.14
CA ASP A 102 -2.59 2.47 -18.77
C ASP A 102 -1.75 2.74 -17.52
N TRP A 103 -1.35 1.68 -16.80
CA TRP A 103 -0.54 1.82 -15.59
C TRP A 103 0.87 2.31 -15.90
N THR A 104 1.31 3.33 -15.19
CA THR A 104 2.68 3.85 -15.20
C THR A 104 3.38 3.59 -13.87
N ASP A 105 4.71 3.60 -13.88
CA ASP A 105 5.56 3.30 -12.74
C ASP A 105 5.42 4.28 -11.56
N ASP A 106 4.97 5.50 -11.82
CA ASP A 106 4.55 6.50 -10.83
C ASP A 106 3.17 6.20 -10.19
N GLY A 107 2.51 5.10 -10.60
CA GLY A 107 1.28 4.59 -10.02
C GLY A 107 -0.02 5.15 -10.61
N LYS A 108 0.06 5.99 -11.65
CA LYS A 108 -1.14 6.49 -12.36
C LYS A 108 -1.77 5.39 -13.20
N THR A 109 -3.11 5.38 -13.23
CA THR A 109 -3.90 4.50 -14.10
C THR A 109 -5.31 5.08 -14.25
N THR A 110 -6.02 4.67 -15.31
CA THR A 110 -7.44 4.97 -15.51
C THR A 110 -8.36 3.94 -14.83
N ARG A 111 -7.83 2.76 -14.48
CA ARG A 111 -8.56 1.61 -13.92
C ARG A 111 -8.79 1.78 -12.43
N PHE A 112 -9.90 1.23 -11.93
CA PHE A 112 -10.10 1.10 -10.49
C PHE A 112 -9.15 0.05 -9.89
N CYS A 113 -8.74 0.27 -8.65
CA CYS A 113 -7.99 -0.69 -7.86
C CYS A 113 -8.70 -2.06 -7.85
N ALA A 114 -7.92 -3.15 -7.85
CA ALA A 114 -8.43 -4.53 -7.81
C ALA A 114 -9.35 -4.83 -6.61
N PHE A 115 -9.26 -4.04 -5.54
CA PHE A 115 -10.09 -4.13 -4.34
C PHE A 115 -11.22 -3.10 -4.28
N TYR A 116 -11.47 -2.36 -5.35
CA TYR A 116 -12.58 -1.42 -5.42
C TYR A 116 -13.93 -2.16 -5.43
N ASP A 117 -14.82 -1.78 -4.52
CA ASP A 117 -16.18 -2.31 -4.44
C ASP A 117 -17.18 -1.17 -4.18
N ASN A 118 -17.24 -0.23 -5.14
CA ASN A 118 -18.25 0.84 -5.20
C ASN A 118 -18.35 1.77 -3.97
N GLY A 119 -17.27 1.99 -3.23
CA GLY A 119 -17.32 2.87 -2.05
C GLY A 119 -15.98 3.30 -1.48
N CYS A 120 -16.01 4.35 -0.67
CA CYS A 120 -14.85 4.97 0.00
C CYS A 120 -14.54 4.34 1.37
N THR A 121 -15.23 3.31 1.80
CA THR A 121 -15.05 2.66 3.12
C THR A 121 -15.06 1.14 3.00
N VAL A 122 -15.26 0.61 1.80
CA VAL A 122 -15.47 -0.83 1.49
C VAL A 122 -14.14 -1.58 1.29
N TYR A 123 -13.01 -0.93 1.56
CA TYR A 123 -11.70 -1.55 1.45
C TYR A 123 -11.34 -2.23 2.76
N GLY A 124 -11.69 -3.52 2.87
CA GLY A 124 -11.12 -4.38 3.91
C GLY A 124 -9.58 -4.39 3.86
N TYR A 125 -8.99 -4.04 2.71
CA TYR A 125 -7.56 -4.17 2.40
C TYR A 125 -6.87 -2.85 2.08
N ARG A 126 -7.37 -1.73 2.64
CA ARG A 126 -6.84 -0.39 2.36
C ARG A 126 -5.41 -0.23 2.91
N PRO A 127 -4.39 -0.05 2.06
CA PRO A 127 -3.03 0.25 2.52
C PRO A 127 -2.94 1.68 3.06
N MET A 128 -1.85 1.98 3.74
CA MET A 128 -1.58 3.25 4.42
C MET A 128 -1.68 4.44 3.47
N VAL A 129 -1.12 4.32 2.28
CA VAL A 129 -1.20 5.33 1.22
C VAL A 129 -2.65 5.71 0.87
N CYS A 130 -3.56 4.73 0.77
CA CYS A 130 -4.98 5.02 0.54
C CYS A 130 -5.66 5.70 1.73
N ARG A 131 -5.21 5.42 2.96
CA ARG A 131 -5.75 6.03 4.18
C ARG A 131 -5.24 7.45 4.37
N ALA A 132 -4.02 7.71 3.92
CA ALA A 132 -3.36 9.00 4.01
C ALA A 132 -3.92 10.02 3.01
N PHE A 133 -4.42 9.54 1.86
CA PHE A 133 -5.00 10.41 0.84
C PHE A 133 -6.24 11.14 1.36
N GLY A 134 -6.13 12.47 1.35
CA GLY A 134 -7.21 13.37 1.75
C GLY A 134 -7.30 13.57 3.24
N THR A 135 -6.57 12.84 4.08
CA THR A 135 -6.52 13.02 5.54
C THR A 135 -5.26 13.73 6.00
N VAL A 136 -4.11 13.28 5.49
CA VAL A 136 -2.77 13.80 5.85
C VAL A 136 -1.98 14.30 4.65
N THR A 137 -2.28 13.83 3.43
CA THR A 137 -1.70 14.39 2.20
C THR A 137 -2.70 15.28 1.47
N HIS A 138 -2.18 16.25 0.74
CA HIS A 138 -2.96 16.90 -0.31
C HIS A 138 -3.43 15.85 -1.31
N VAL A 139 -4.56 16.15 -1.94
CA VAL A 139 -5.08 15.31 -3.02
C VAL A 139 -5.10 16.17 -4.27
N ASP A 140 -4.53 15.64 -5.34
CA ASP A 140 -4.82 16.09 -6.69
C ASP A 140 -6.26 15.68 -7.09
N ASP A 141 -6.68 16.00 -8.31
CA ASP A 141 -8.05 15.90 -8.84
C ASP A 141 -8.78 14.54 -8.67
N TYR A 142 -8.10 13.50 -8.18
CA TYR A 142 -8.65 12.16 -7.96
C TYR A 142 -9.69 12.09 -6.82
N CYS A 143 -9.53 12.86 -5.74
CA CYS A 143 -10.51 12.93 -4.64
C CYS A 143 -11.15 14.33 -4.58
N PRO A 144 -12.40 14.50 -5.08
CA PRO A 144 -13.10 15.76 -5.00
C PRO A 144 -13.53 15.98 -3.55
N ARG A 145 -12.80 16.86 -2.89
CA ARG A 145 -13.11 17.43 -1.57
C ARG A 145 -13.16 18.94 -1.76
N GLU A 146 -13.87 19.64 -0.87
CA GLU A 146 -13.77 21.10 -0.86
C GLU A 146 -12.31 21.51 -0.65
N ARG A 147 -11.92 22.64 -1.23
CA ARG A 147 -10.61 23.24 -1.00
C ARG A 147 -10.84 24.54 -0.23
N ASN A 148 -9.95 24.86 0.70
CA ASN A 148 -9.92 26.15 1.35
C ASN A 148 -9.56 27.25 0.34
N GLU A 149 -9.56 28.51 0.78
CA GLU A 149 -9.35 29.68 -0.09
C GLU A 149 -7.99 29.67 -0.82
N HIS A 150 -7.04 28.87 -0.35
CA HIS A 150 -5.71 28.67 -0.93
C HIS A 150 -5.61 27.45 -1.86
N GLY A 151 -6.72 26.75 -2.12
CA GLY A 151 -6.72 25.55 -2.96
C GLY A 151 -6.27 24.27 -2.24
N HIS A 152 -6.07 24.33 -0.92
CA HIS A 152 -5.65 23.17 -0.10
C HIS A 152 -6.84 22.47 0.57
N ILE A 153 -6.63 21.25 1.03
CA ILE A 153 -7.51 20.60 2.01
C ILE A 153 -6.94 20.95 3.37
N ASP A 154 -7.75 21.34 4.35
CA ASP A 154 -7.28 21.43 5.75
C ASP A 154 -6.80 20.03 6.16
N TYR A 155 -5.48 19.88 6.23
CA TYR A 155 -4.80 18.61 6.44
C TYR A 155 -4.45 18.46 7.93
N TYR A 156 -4.64 17.27 8.47
CA TYR A 156 -4.17 16.97 9.82
C TYR A 156 -2.65 16.80 9.77
N SER A 157 -1.96 17.55 10.62
CA SER A 157 -0.50 17.55 10.73
C SER A 157 -0.04 17.67 12.18
N GLY A 158 1.27 17.62 12.41
CA GLY A 158 1.88 17.70 13.72
C GLY A 158 2.25 16.35 14.31
N SER A 159 2.75 16.37 15.55
CA SER A 159 3.39 15.22 16.20
C SER A 159 2.58 13.93 16.18
N PRO A 160 1.25 13.92 16.40
CA PRO A 160 0.49 12.68 16.35
C PRO A 160 0.52 12.01 14.96
N ILE A 161 0.44 12.80 13.89
CA ILE A 161 0.50 12.28 12.52
C ILE A 161 1.92 11.79 12.19
N GLU A 162 2.93 12.56 12.57
CA GLU A 162 4.35 12.18 12.44
C GLU A 162 4.65 10.86 13.16
N GLU A 163 4.18 10.70 14.39
CA GLU A 163 4.31 9.46 15.16
C GLU A 163 3.61 8.29 14.48
N ALA A 164 2.42 8.49 13.90
CA ALA A 164 1.71 7.45 13.15
C ALA A 164 2.48 6.99 11.91
N ILE A 165 3.00 7.95 11.12
CA ILE A 165 3.74 7.66 9.89
C ILE A 165 5.09 7.01 10.20
N LYS A 166 5.84 7.50 11.19
CA LYS A 166 7.09 6.89 11.64
C LYS A 166 6.86 5.51 12.24
N SER A 167 5.77 5.32 13.01
CA SER A 167 5.39 4.00 13.53
C SER A 167 5.10 3.02 12.39
N PHE A 168 4.39 3.46 11.35
CA PHE A 168 4.16 2.66 10.15
C PHE A 168 5.48 2.25 9.47
N GLN A 169 6.42 3.18 9.27
CA GLN A 169 7.75 2.85 8.72
C GLN A 169 8.56 1.91 9.62
N GLY A 170 8.51 2.10 10.94
CA GLY A 170 9.15 1.21 11.90
C GLY A 170 8.57 -0.21 11.87
N LEU A 171 7.27 -0.38 11.59
CA LEU A 171 6.67 -1.70 11.40
C LEU A 171 7.19 -2.38 10.12
N MET A 172 7.35 -1.65 9.02
CA MET A 172 7.96 -2.18 7.80
C MET A 172 9.40 -2.62 8.05
N GLN A 173 10.20 -1.80 8.75
CA GLN A 173 11.56 -2.13 9.13
C GLN A 173 11.61 -3.42 9.97
N ARG A 174 10.74 -3.55 10.98
CA ARG A 174 10.68 -4.73 11.85
C ARG A 174 10.24 -5.98 11.08
N TYR A 175 9.30 -5.83 10.16
CA TYR A 175 8.88 -6.91 9.27
C TYR A 175 10.06 -7.39 8.43
N ALA A 176 10.75 -6.47 7.74
CA ALA A 176 11.94 -6.78 6.96
C ALA A 176 13.01 -7.50 7.78
N ALA A 177 13.32 -6.98 8.97
CA ALA A 177 14.32 -7.57 9.87
C ALA A 177 13.94 -8.95 10.42
N SER A 178 12.65 -9.31 10.45
CA SER A 178 12.19 -10.64 10.86
C SER A 178 12.24 -11.70 9.76
N LYS A 179 12.55 -11.31 8.52
CA LYS A 179 12.55 -12.19 7.35
C LYS A 179 13.97 -12.47 6.87
N ASP A 180 14.13 -13.61 6.21
CA ASP A 180 15.40 -13.95 5.58
C ASP A 180 15.67 -12.99 4.41
N SER A 181 16.86 -12.38 4.39
CA SER A 181 17.25 -11.36 3.41
C SER A 181 17.29 -11.88 1.96
N GLY A 182 17.28 -13.20 1.77
CA GLY A 182 17.24 -13.84 0.44
C GLY A 182 15.84 -14.07 -0.14
N ASP A 183 14.77 -13.83 0.63
CA ASP A 183 13.41 -14.24 0.28
C ASP A 183 12.51 -13.07 -0.21
N ASN A 184 13.09 -11.94 -0.62
CA ASN A 184 12.37 -10.83 -1.26
C ASN A 184 11.19 -10.27 -0.43
N TYR A 185 11.30 -10.26 0.90
CA TYR A 185 10.28 -9.71 1.80
C TYR A 185 10.45 -8.21 2.11
N ASP A 186 11.62 -7.64 1.81
CA ASP A 186 11.94 -6.23 2.03
C ASP A 186 11.99 -5.49 0.69
N MET A 187 10.80 -5.18 0.15
CA MET A 187 10.69 -4.46 -1.12
C MET A 187 9.35 -3.77 -1.28
N VAL A 188 9.38 -2.71 -2.09
CA VAL A 188 8.23 -1.96 -2.56
C VAL A 188 7.92 -2.40 -3.98
N ILE A 189 6.72 -2.92 -4.19
CA ILE A 189 6.33 -3.56 -5.45
C ILE A 189 4.89 -3.19 -5.81
N TYR A 190 4.52 -3.38 -7.07
CA TYR A 190 3.14 -3.24 -7.52
C TYR A 190 2.21 -4.12 -6.67
N MET A 191 1.24 -3.50 -5.99
CA MET A 191 0.44 -4.14 -4.95
C MET A 191 -0.26 -5.43 -5.43
N PRO A 192 -0.89 -5.50 -6.62
CA PRO A 192 -1.44 -6.76 -7.12
C PRO A 192 -0.42 -7.89 -7.18
N LEU A 193 0.79 -7.63 -7.68
CA LEU A 193 1.86 -8.63 -7.71
C LEU A 193 2.26 -9.06 -6.29
N GLY A 194 2.50 -8.09 -5.40
CA GLY A 194 2.90 -8.38 -4.03
C GLY A 194 1.85 -9.18 -3.25
N VAL A 195 0.55 -8.94 -3.48
CA VAL A 195 -0.51 -9.76 -2.86
C VAL A 195 -0.59 -11.15 -3.50
N LEU A 196 -0.48 -11.24 -4.83
CA LEU A 196 -0.48 -12.52 -5.55
C LEU A 196 0.68 -13.42 -5.13
N SER A 197 1.85 -12.87 -4.77
CA SER A 197 3.00 -13.69 -4.33
C SER A 197 2.74 -14.45 -3.03
N PHE A 198 1.79 -13.99 -2.21
CA PHE A 198 1.29 -14.76 -1.09
C PHE A 198 0.21 -15.74 -1.50
N LEU A 199 -0.69 -15.38 -2.43
CA LEU A 199 -1.89 -16.16 -2.74
C LEU A 199 -1.68 -17.28 -3.76
N LEU A 200 -0.75 -17.13 -4.69
CA LEU A 200 -0.48 -18.07 -5.78
C LEU A 200 0.76 -18.92 -5.54
N PRO A 201 0.83 -20.13 -6.13
CA PRO A 201 2.07 -20.90 -6.19
C PRO A 201 3.05 -20.34 -7.22
N ASP A 202 4.33 -20.66 -7.05
CA ASP A 202 5.45 -20.20 -7.90
C ASP A 202 5.25 -20.47 -9.40
N GLU A 203 4.67 -21.63 -9.73
CA GLU A 203 4.40 -22.03 -11.10
C GLU A 203 3.45 -21.03 -11.80
N GLN A 204 2.40 -20.60 -11.10
CA GLN A 204 1.42 -19.66 -11.63
C GLN A 204 1.99 -18.24 -11.73
N LEU A 205 2.82 -17.82 -10.77
CA LEU A 205 3.54 -16.55 -10.85
C LEU A 205 4.52 -16.55 -12.04
N GLY A 206 5.23 -17.67 -12.26
CA GLY A 206 6.12 -17.86 -13.39
C GLY A 206 5.38 -17.77 -14.73
N GLU A 207 4.20 -18.37 -14.84
CA GLU A 207 3.35 -18.22 -16.02
C GLU A 207 2.87 -16.78 -16.24
N LEU A 208 2.49 -16.10 -15.16
CA LEU A 208 2.02 -14.71 -15.23
C LEU A 208 3.14 -13.78 -15.70
N TYR A 209 4.38 -14.01 -15.24
CA TYR A 209 5.57 -13.27 -15.67
C TYR A 209 5.78 -13.36 -17.19
N GLN A 210 5.58 -14.54 -17.79
CA GLN A 210 5.73 -14.71 -19.25
C GLN A 210 4.65 -13.98 -20.07
N LYS A 211 3.53 -13.59 -19.45
CA LYS A 211 2.35 -13.03 -20.13
C LYS A 211 2.15 -11.54 -19.87
N THR A 212 2.87 -10.95 -18.92
CA THR A 212 2.66 -9.58 -18.46
C THR A 212 3.91 -8.72 -18.70
N ASP A 213 3.71 -7.41 -18.77
CA ASP A 213 4.79 -6.46 -19.01
C ASP A 213 5.76 -6.42 -17.82
N SER A 214 7.07 -6.32 -18.09
CA SER A 214 8.12 -6.27 -17.07
C SER A 214 7.95 -5.12 -16.08
N LYS A 215 7.28 -4.02 -16.45
CA LYS A 215 7.02 -2.88 -15.56
C LYS A 215 6.33 -3.25 -14.25
N PHE A 216 5.49 -4.29 -14.26
CA PHE A 216 4.78 -4.78 -13.09
C PHE A 216 5.66 -5.60 -12.13
N TRP A 217 6.80 -6.07 -12.62
CA TRP A 217 7.75 -6.92 -11.90
C TRP A 217 8.96 -6.16 -11.38
N MET A 218 9.00 -4.85 -11.63
CA MET A 218 10.00 -3.97 -11.05
C MET A 218 9.69 -3.72 -9.58
N SER A 219 10.73 -3.76 -8.75
CA SER A 219 10.66 -3.48 -7.32
C SER A 219 11.74 -2.46 -6.93
N ALA A 220 11.52 -1.79 -5.80
CA ALA A 220 12.56 -1.09 -5.09
C ALA A 220 12.84 -1.85 -3.79
N GLU A 221 14.06 -2.32 -3.61
CA GLU A 221 14.45 -3.10 -2.42
C GLU A 221 14.54 -2.20 -1.20
N GLY A 222 14.12 -2.68 -0.03
CA GLY A 222 14.21 -1.96 1.22
C GLY A 222 13.00 -1.11 1.59
N TRP A 223 12.59 -1.21 2.86
CA TRP A 223 11.54 -0.38 3.46
C TRP A 223 11.85 1.12 3.37
N PHE A 224 13.14 1.48 3.35
CA PHE A 224 13.61 2.86 3.20
C PHE A 224 13.27 3.45 1.84
N ASN A 225 13.00 2.62 0.83
CA ASN A 225 12.54 3.04 -0.49
C ASN A 225 11.01 3.21 -0.60
N TYR A 226 10.25 2.99 0.48
CA TYR A 226 8.82 3.33 0.51
C TYR A 226 8.59 4.84 0.71
N ARG A 227 8.68 5.59 -0.40
CA ARG A 227 8.66 7.07 -0.43
C ARG A 227 7.48 7.66 -1.17
N VAL A 228 6.29 7.28 -0.74
CA VAL A 228 5.05 7.96 -1.09
C VAL A 228 4.94 9.32 -0.37
N HIS A 229 4.12 10.24 -0.88
CA HIS A 229 4.09 11.63 -0.41
C HIS A 229 3.96 11.79 1.12
N PHE A 230 3.13 10.98 1.81
CA PHE A 230 2.99 11.09 3.26
C PHE A 230 4.25 10.70 4.05
N THR A 231 5.05 9.75 3.56
CA THR A 231 6.32 9.40 4.22
C THR A 231 7.41 10.42 3.92
N LYS A 232 7.31 11.16 2.82
CA LYS A 232 8.17 12.32 2.56
C LYS A 232 7.89 13.45 3.55
N LEU A 233 6.62 13.73 3.84
CA LEU A 233 6.21 14.82 4.74
C LEU A 233 6.47 14.51 6.22
N TYR A 234 6.15 13.29 6.67
CA TYR A 234 6.03 12.96 8.09
C TYR A 234 6.84 11.75 8.53
N GLY A 235 7.55 11.10 7.60
CA GLY A 235 8.34 9.91 7.89
C GLY A 235 9.73 10.22 8.46
N TYR A 236 10.59 9.22 8.41
CA TYR A 236 12.01 9.39 8.66
C TYR A 236 12.65 10.31 7.61
N ASP A 237 13.61 11.11 8.06
CA ASP A 237 14.39 12.02 7.21
C ASP A 237 15.32 11.26 6.26
N LYS A 238 15.88 11.98 5.28
CA LYS A 238 16.72 11.40 4.25
C LYS A 238 17.99 10.79 4.83
N GLU A 239 18.55 11.40 5.87
CA GLU A 239 19.76 10.96 6.56
C GLU A 239 19.57 9.58 7.20
N VAL A 240 18.48 9.38 7.95
CA VAL A 240 18.13 8.09 8.56
C VAL A 240 17.90 7.03 7.50
N LEU A 241 17.18 7.37 6.43
CA LEU A 241 16.89 6.44 5.34
C LEU A 241 18.15 6.05 4.56
N ALA A 242 19.04 7.01 4.28
CA ALA A 242 20.30 6.77 3.58
C ALA A 242 21.24 5.89 4.42
N GLN A 243 21.28 6.11 5.73
CA GLN A 243 22.05 5.27 6.64
C GLN A 243 21.48 3.84 6.68
N ALA A 244 20.15 3.68 6.76
CA ALA A 244 19.51 2.37 6.73
C ALA A 244 19.77 1.62 5.41
N ALA A 245 19.72 2.31 4.26
CA ALA A 245 20.03 1.74 2.96
C ALA A 245 21.48 1.23 2.90
N LYS A 246 22.42 2.08 3.34
CA LYS A 246 23.84 1.75 3.41
C LYS A 246 24.12 0.55 4.31
N ASP A 247 23.50 0.49 5.48
CA ASP A 247 23.68 -0.61 6.44
C ASP A 247 23.12 -1.93 5.90
N ALA A 248 22.08 -1.87 5.06
CA ALA A 248 21.52 -3.01 4.36
C ALA A 248 22.27 -3.38 3.07
N GLY A 249 23.22 -2.55 2.61
CA GLY A 249 23.98 -2.78 1.37
C GLY A 249 23.22 -2.48 0.08
N HIS A 250 22.21 -1.59 0.15
CA HIS A 250 21.38 -1.18 -0.98
C HIS A 250 21.47 0.34 -1.20
N ASP A 251 20.99 0.78 -2.37
CA ASP A 251 20.88 2.19 -2.73
C ASP A 251 19.46 2.73 -2.51
N ILE A 252 19.37 4.05 -2.28
CA ILE A 252 18.12 4.79 -2.39
C ILE A 252 17.80 4.97 -3.89
N VAL A 253 16.57 4.62 -4.28
CA VAL A 253 16.12 4.66 -5.69
C VAL A 253 14.94 5.60 -5.95
N PHE A 254 14.56 6.42 -4.96
CA PHE A 254 13.58 7.49 -5.20
C PHE A 254 14.27 8.76 -5.70
N ASP A 255 13.67 9.40 -6.71
CA ASP A 255 14.24 10.54 -7.43
C ASP A 255 14.15 11.83 -6.58
N ASP A 256 15.26 12.57 -6.50
CA ASP A 256 15.38 13.84 -5.75
C ASP A 256 14.67 15.02 -6.46
N VAL A 257 14.15 14.80 -7.67
CA VAL A 257 13.60 15.85 -8.55
C VAL A 257 12.27 16.45 -8.04
N GLU A 258 11.57 15.78 -7.12
CA GLU A 258 10.35 16.34 -6.51
C GLU A 258 10.63 17.36 -5.39
N ASP A 259 11.84 17.44 -4.85
CA ASP A 259 12.16 18.37 -3.75
C ASP A 259 12.28 19.84 -4.22
N GLU A 260 12.41 20.10 -5.52
CA GLU A 260 12.50 21.47 -6.07
C GLU A 260 11.14 22.16 -6.33
N THR A 261 10.01 21.48 -6.12
CA THR A 261 8.66 22.05 -6.37
C THR A 261 7.77 22.20 -5.14
N LEU A 262 8.27 21.91 -3.94
CA LEU A 262 7.56 22.20 -2.70
C LEU A 262 7.93 23.60 -2.21
N VAL A 263 7.13 24.57 -2.65
CA VAL A 263 7.21 25.96 -2.18
C VAL A 263 7.08 25.98 -0.66
N GLU A 264 8.07 26.58 0.00
CA GLU A 264 8.06 26.94 1.42
C GLU A 264 6.72 27.62 1.77
N ILE A 265 5.91 26.98 2.62
CA ILE A 265 4.83 27.71 3.30
C ILE A 265 5.51 28.43 4.47
N GLU A 266 5.93 29.67 4.22
CA GLU A 266 6.41 30.58 5.25
C GLU A 266 5.31 30.86 6.30
N ARG A 267 5.77 31.06 7.55
CA ARG A 267 5.01 31.19 8.80
C ARG A 267 3.95 32.28 8.84
#